data_AF-M5FV89-F1
#
_entry.id   AF-M5FV89-F1
#
_cell.length_a   1.000
_cell.length_b   1.000
_cell.length_c   1.000
_cell.angle_alpha   90.00
_cell.angle_beta   90.00
_cell.angle_gamma   90.00
#
_symmetry.space_group_name_H-M   'P 1'
#
loop_
_entity.id
_entity.type
_entity.pdbx_description
1 polymer ?
#
loop_
_entity_poly.entity_id
_entity_poly.type
_entity_poly.pdbx_seq_one_letter_code
_entity_poly.pdbx_strand_id
1 'polypeptide(L)' 'ITARFCNTHKELQNICSIQGCFQLVQQGCLTCSDPEHLYVQTMYEERGKSMLHL' A
#
# COMPACT_ATOMS: atom_id res chain seq x y z
N ILE A 1 -13.10 -11.16 1.22
CA ILE A 1 -11.90 -10.37 1.58
C ILE A 1 -10.74 -11.34 1.73
N THR A 2 -9.88 -11.44 0.73
CA THR A 2 -8.62 -12.19 0.82
C THR A 2 -7.59 -11.29 1.49
N ALA A 3 -7.13 -11.66 2.68
CA ALA A 3 -6.09 -10.91 3.38
C ALA A 3 -4.80 -10.93 2.57
N ARG A 4 -4.12 -9.77 2.47
CA ARG A 4 -2.84 -9.64 1.73
C ARG A 4 -1.71 -10.45 2.37
N PHE A 5 -1.79 -10.68 3.68
CA PHE A 5 -0.83 -11.43 4.45
C PHE A 5 -1.48 -12.66 5.07
N CYS A 6 -0.72 -13.74 5.22
CA CYS A 6 -1.17 -14.91 5.97
C CYS A 6 -1.27 -14.59 7.47
N ASN A 7 -1.95 -15.44 8.23
CA ASN A 7 -2.13 -15.24 9.67
C ASN A 7 -0.82 -15.09 10.45
N THR A 8 0.24 -15.77 10.00
CA THR A 8 1.58 -15.72 10.60
C THR A 8 2.30 -14.38 10.35
N HIS A 9 1.94 -13.66 9.29
CA HIS A 9 2.57 -12.39 8.90
C HIS A 9 1.58 -11.23 8.90
N LYS A 10 0.50 -11.35 9.69
CA LYS A 10 -0.58 -10.37 9.74
C LYS A 10 -0.06 -9.00 10.19
N GLU A 11 0.94 -8.96 11.03
CA GLU A 11 1.60 -7.74 11.52
C GLU A 11 2.22 -6.90 10.39
N LEU A 12 2.68 -7.54 9.30
CA LEU A 12 3.23 -6.83 8.14
C LEU A 12 2.18 -5.98 7.43
N GLN A 13 0.89 -6.22 7.66
CA GLN A 13 -0.18 -5.37 7.15
C GLN A 13 -0.10 -3.92 7.68
N ASN A 14 0.55 -3.72 8.83
CA ASN A 14 0.67 -2.42 9.46
C ASN A 14 2.00 -1.74 9.12
N ILE A 15 2.84 -2.34 8.28
CA ILE A 15 4.16 -1.83 7.91
C ILE A 15 4.13 -1.32 6.47
N CYS A 16 4.83 -0.22 6.20
CA CYS A 16 4.92 0.38 4.89
C CYS A 16 5.32 -0.65 3.81
N SER A 17 4.62 -0.62 2.68
CA SER A 17 4.88 -1.52 1.55
C SER A 17 6.18 -1.20 0.78
N ILE A 18 6.86 -0.09 1.08
CA ILE A 18 8.10 0.32 0.42
C ILE A 18 9.28 -0.46 0.99
N GLN A 19 10.08 -1.04 0.10
CA GLN A 19 11.28 -1.79 0.50
C GLN A 19 12.28 -0.88 1.24
N GLY A 20 12.77 -1.34 2.38
CA GLY A 20 13.67 -0.56 3.23
C GLY A 20 12.95 0.43 4.17
N CYS A 21 11.63 0.56 4.09
CA CYS A 21 10.85 1.33 5.04
C CYS A 21 10.18 0.41 6.08
N PHE A 22 10.38 0.70 7.36
CA PHE A 22 9.79 -0.05 8.49
C PHE A 22 8.79 0.79 9.30
N GLN A 23 8.39 1.96 8.76
CA GLN A 23 7.41 2.83 9.39
C GLN A 23 6.00 2.23 9.30
N LEU A 24 5.15 2.60 10.24
CA LEU A 24 3.76 2.16 10.26
C LEU A 24 2.97 2.78 9.09
N VAL A 25 2.04 2.01 8.52
CA VAL A 25 1.12 2.51 7.50
C VAL A 25 0.15 3.53 8.09
N GLN A 26 -0.28 4.47 7.25
CA GLN A 26 -1.40 5.35 7.59
C GLN A 26 -2.72 4.59 7.42
N GLN A 27 -3.74 4.94 8.22
CA GLN A 27 -5.05 4.31 8.13
C GLN A 27 -5.63 4.44 6.72
N GLY A 28 -6.07 3.32 6.14
CA GLY A 28 -6.59 3.26 4.77
C GLY A 28 -5.53 3.29 3.67
N CYS A 29 -4.24 3.37 4.02
CA CYS A 29 -3.12 3.37 3.10
C CYS A 29 -2.30 2.07 3.21
N LEU A 30 -1.50 1.80 2.18
CA LEU A 30 -0.50 0.72 2.14
C LEU A 30 0.91 1.24 2.46
N THR A 31 1.08 2.55 2.59
CA THR A 31 2.35 3.22 2.91
C THR A 31 2.26 4.07 4.17
N CYS A 32 3.42 4.49 4.69
CA CYS A 32 3.50 5.46 5.78
C CYS A 32 3.22 6.88 5.26
N SER A 33 3.27 7.87 6.16
CA SER A 33 3.03 9.29 5.87
C SER A 33 4.14 10.00 5.08
N ASP A 34 5.06 9.24 4.47
CA ASP A 34 6.13 9.82 3.66
C ASP A 34 5.56 10.24 2.29
N PRO A 35 5.76 11.49 1.85
CA PRO A 35 5.18 11.97 0.60
C PRO A 35 5.59 11.17 -0.63
N GLU A 36 6.84 10.68 -0.69
CA GLU A 36 7.31 9.86 -1.81
C GLU A 36 6.65 8.49 -1.80
N HIS A 37 6.46 7.90 -0.60
CA HIS A 37 5.77 6.62 -0.46
C HIS A 37 4.28 6.73 -0.79
N LEU A 38 3.62 7.81 -0.36
CA LEU A 38 2.23 8.11 -0.72
C LEU A 38 2.07 8.27 -2.24
N TYR A 39 3.01 8.97 -2.90
CA TYR A 39 2.99 9.10 -4.34
C TYR A 39 3.08 7.74 -5.05
N VAL A 40 3.97 6.83 -4.58
CA VAL A 40 4.06 5.46 -5.11
C VAL A 40 2.75 4.70 -4.92
N GLN A 41 2.08 4.85 -3.77
CA GLN A 41 0.76 4.25 -3.56
C GLN A 41 -0.28 4.81 -4.53
N THR A 42 -0.34 6.13 -4.73
CA THR A 42 -1.24 6.76 -5.71
C THR A 42 -1.02 6.16 -7.09
N MET A 43 0.23 6.09 -7.56
CA MET A 43 0.55 5.49 -8.85
C MET A 43 0.17 4.01 -8.92
N TYR A 44 0.31 3.26 -7.82
CA TYR A 44 -0.11 1.86 -7.73
C TYR A 44 -1.63 1.69 -7.82
N GLU A 45 -2.41 2.56 -7.16
CA GLU A 45 -3.87 2.57 -7.24
C GLU A 45 -4.36 2.93 -8.65
N GLU A 46 -3.69 3.86 -9.33
CA GLU A 46 -3.97 4.22 -10.72
C GLU A 46 -3.57 3.12 -11.71
N ARG A 47 -2.58 2.27 -11.38
CA ARG A 47 -2.06 1.17 -12.24
C ARG A 47 -3.12 0.10 -12.57
N GLY A 48 -4.26 0.08 -11.89
CA GLY A 48 -5.41 -0.79 -12.19
C GLY A 48 -6.62 -0.08 -12.80
N LYS A 49 -6.59 1.26 -12.89
CA LYS A 49 -7.70 2.08 -13.42
C LYS A 49 -7.54 2.37 -14.90
N SER A 50 -7.05 1.40 -15.69
CA SER A 50 -7.07 1.48 -17.15
C SER A 50 -8.42 2.01 -17.60
N MET A 51 -8.42 3.25 -18.11
CA MET A 51 -9.59 3.98 -18.54
C MET A 51 -10.45 3.08 -19.45
N LEU A 52 -11.70 2.85 -19.06
CA LEU A 52 -12.74 2.70 -20.07
C LEU A 52 -12.91 4.07 -20.72
N HIS A 53 -12.19 4.31 -21.80
CA HIS A 53 -12.59 5.31 -22.78
C HIS A 53 -13.68 4.66 -23.63
N LEU A 54 -14.94 4.99 -23.33
CA LEU A 54 -16.09 4.75 -24.19
C LEU A 54 -17.14 5.84 -23.93
#